data_AF-A0A177BD07-F1
#
_entry.id   AF-A0A177BD07-F1
#
_cell.length_a   1.000
_cell.length_b   1.000
_cell.length_c   1.000
_cell.angle_alpha   90.00
_cell.angle_beta   90.00
_cell.angle_gamma   90.00
#
_symmetry.space_group_name_H-M   'P 1'
#
loop_
_entity.id
_entity.type
_entity.pdbx_description
1 polymer ?
#
loop_
_entity_poly.entity_id
_entity_poly.type
_entity_poly.pdbx_seq_one_letter_code
_entity_poly.pdbx_strand_id
1 'polypeptide(L)'
;MNYTQLIPDRWVNCPRVGNPINDTFIAFKTPLKESYKMNSINQWTINSLMQIGEFYNTKINLIIDLTKTSRYYDKDELNSYNCKYFKMACDGHGQPPSEKNVKDFNNIVTNFIKNDSGLIGVHCTHGYNRSGFLIVCYLVQMENYTLHDALEMFKRCRVNGIYKQDYIEKLKLLFSPKLEYNVNIPDWSTKQQEPNKPELDFMNGLLPSVKTVTDPQEIEKVKEKINELIGRKQITFPGSQAVCIDRMTFQLLMKEPYMVTWKADGIRYMILILDETKVYFIDRKYKIFHTPNLKFFADSQKLKPLTNTLVDAEMVIDTFKIPESKKSQVVVRALIYDVLCYENENVMEKDLYERLNIIKDKIILNRSVLAKKGHFNSSKEHIRVRAKQFFHLNQTETLLKEFMPALCHETDGLIFQPINCKYILGKCDKVLKWKSLEQNTIDFKLVIEIDKQTAGKISETKAKLMCGGTNKIYGYLPLTPEVYKLNNKIIECNYDFVKKQWKFLRERTDKLLPNYVSTAENIIKSIEKPITEKMLLQYIHYLTQEKSKKHNPDQKDTVIIDTKKRKS
;
A
#
# COMPACT_ATOMS: atom_id res chain seq x y z
N MET A 1 11.68 14.21 -30.54
CA MET A 1 10.39 13.50 -30.41
C MET A 1 10.62 12.22 -29.61
N ASN A 2 10.27 12.21 -28.31
CA ASN A 2 10.43 11.02 -27.48
C ASN A 2 9.27 10.06 -27.73
N TYR A 3 9.46 9.08 -28.62
CA TYR A 3 8.55 7.95 -28.74
C TYR A 3 8.48 7.21 -27.40
N THR A 4 7.34 7.28 -26.71
CA THR A 4 7.05 6.43 -25.55
C THR A 4 7.20 4.97 -25.96
N GLN A 5 8.14 4.26 -25.33
CA GLN A 5 8.37 2.85 -25.65
C GLN A 5 7.13 2.02 -25.29
N LEU A 6 6.54 1.36 -26.30
CA LEU A 6 5.34 0.56 -26.12
C LEU A 6 5.63 -0.68 -25.24
N ILE A 7 4.83 -0.82 -24.19
CA ILE A 7 4.80 -2.00 -23.31
C ILE A 7 4.50 -3.24 -24.17
N PRO A 8 5.14 -4.40 -23.92
CA PRO A 8 4.85 -5.60 -24.71
C PRO A 8 3.38 -6.01 -24.58
N ASP A 9 2.84 -6.54 -25.66
CA ASP A 9 1.46 -7.05 -25.70
C ASP A 9 1.19 -8.06 -24.58
N ARG A 10 0.02 -7.94 -23.94
CA ARG A 10 -0.45 -8.74 -22.78
C ARG A 10 0.49 -8.76 -21.56
N TRP A 11 1.56 -7.96 -21.55
CA TRP A 11 2.55 -8.00 -20.48
C TRP A 11 2.00 -7.55 -19.13
N VAL A 12 1.07 -6.57 -19.13
CA VAL A 12 0.47 -6.03 -17.91
C VAL A 12 -0.27 -7.11 -17.13
N ASN A 13 -1.16 -7.84 -17.80
CA ASN A 13 -2.00 -8.88 -17.19
C ASN A 13 -1.23 -10.19 -16.94
N CYS A 14 -0.05 -10.34 -17.54
CA CYS A 14 0.82 -11.48 -17.30
C CYS A 14 1.39 -11.44 -15.87
N PRO A 15 1.28 -12.54 -15.09
CA PRO A 15 1.88 -12.64 -13.76
C PRO A 15 3.39 -12.36 -13.80
N ARG A 16 3.89 -11.62 -12.82
CA ARG A 16 5.28 -11.12 -12.82
C ARG A 16 6.32 -12.23 -12.73
N VAL A 17 6.17 -13.11 -11.74
CA VAL A 17 7.18 -14.12 -11.37
C VAL A 17 6.48 -15.39 -10.86
N GLY A 18 7.13 -16.54 -11.01
CA GLY A 18 6.73 -17.80 -10.38
C GLY A 18 7.44 -18.04 -9.06
N ASN A 19 7.22 -19.21 -8.47
CA ASN A 19 8.00 -19.70 -7.34
C ASN A 19 9.33 -20.33 -7.83
N PRO A 20 10.33 -20.50 -6.95
CA PRO A 20 11.52 -21.30 -7.23
C PRO A 20 11.15 -22.71 -7.73
N ILE A 21 11.89 -23.19 -8.72
CA ILE A 21 11.73 -24.50 -9.37
C ILE A 21 12.97 -25.32 -9.06
N ASN A 22 12.78 -26.43 -8.37
CA ASN A 22 13.85 -27.33 -7.94
C ASN A 22 15.00 -26.60 -7.21
N ASP A 23 14.67 -25.57 -6.41
CA ASP A 23 15.59 -24.67 -5.72
C ASP A 23 16.72 -24.05 -6.58
N THR A 24 16.60 -24.15 -7.90
CA THR A 24 17.63 -23.80 -8.87
C THR A 24 17.16 -22.64 -9.74
N PHE A 25 15.93 -22.72 -10.27
CA PHE A 25 15.43 -21.73 -11.24
C PHE A 25 14.32 -20.86 -10.67
N ILE A 26 14.17 -19.66 -11.23
CA ILE A 26 12.97 -18.86 -11.06
C ILE A 26 12.54 -18.27 -12.40
N ALA A 27 11.30 -18.54 -12.82
CA ALA A 27 10.77 -18.07 -14.09
C ALA A 27 9.93 -16.78 -13.89
N PHE A 28 10.15 -15.76 -14.73
CA PHE A 28 9.45 -14.48 -14.63
C PHE A 28 9.22 -13.83 -16.01
N LYS A 29 8.30 -12.87 -16.08
CA LYS A 29 8.14 -11.99 -17.25
C LYS A 29 9.24 -10.95 -17.28
N THR A 30 9.63 -10.46 -18.46
CA THR A 30 10.70 -9.47 -18.57
C THR A 30 10.45 -8.25 -17.68
N PRO A 31 11.39 -7.82 -16.82
CA PRO A 31 11.34 -6.52 -16.16
C PRO A 31 11.34 -5.40 -17.20
N LEU A 32 10.82 -4.23 -16.83
CA LEU A 32 10.83 -3.03 -17.66
C LEU A 32 11.48 -1.87 -16.89
N LYS A 33 12.42 -1.17 -17.54
CA LYS A 33 13.05 0.05 -17.00
C LYS A 33 12.05 1.19 -16.91
N GLU A 34 12.39 2.19 -16.10
CA GLU A 34 11.48 3.31 -15.77
C GLU A 34 11.00 4.13 -16.98
N SER A 35 11.73 4.09 -18.10
CA SER A 35 11.31 4.77 -19.34
C SER A 35 10.01 4.19 -19.93
N TYR A 36 9.63 2.97 -19.55
CA TYR A 36 8.30 2.43 -19.81
C TYR A 36 7.34 3.04 -18.78
N LYS A 37 6.53 4.02 -19.21
CA LYS A 37 5.52 4.67 -18.36
C LYS A 37 4.50 3.63 -17.86
N MET A 38 4.73 3.08 -16.67
CA MET A 38 3.86 2.11 -16.01
C MET A 38 3.38 2.65 -14.67
N ASN A 39 2.14 2.33 -14.30
CA ASN A 39 1.62 2.67 -12.98
C ASN A 39 2.36 1.89 -11.87
N SER A 40 2.32 2.41 -10.64
CA SER A 40 3.03 1.80 -9.49
C SER A 40 2.61 0.36 -9.16
N ILE A 41 1.37 -0.02 -9.48
CA ILE A 41 0.84 -1.39 -9.26
C ILE A 41 1.37 -2.37 -10.31
N ASN A 42 1.82 -1.88 -11.46
CA ASN A 42 2.38 -2.67 -12.56
C ASN A 42 3.90 -2.55 -12.67
N GLN A 43 4.54 -1.73 -11.84
CA GLN A 43 6.00 -1.62 -11.74
C GLN A 43 6.65 -2.97 -11.43
N TRP A 44 7.38 -3.47 -12.41
CA TRP A 44 8.16 -4.70 -12.35
C TRP A 44 9.54 -4.40 -12.93
N THR A 45 10.46 -3.97 -12.07
CA THR A 45 11.82 -3.55 -12.42
C THR A 45 12.85 -4.59 -11.98
N ILE A 46 14.12 -4.41 -12.34
CA ILE A 46 15.21 -5.27 -11.88
C ILE A 46 15.33 -5.25 -10.35
N ASN A 47 15.21 -4.07 -9.72
CA ASN A 47 15.17 -3.97 -8.26
C ASN A 47 14.02 -4.81 -7.66
N SER A 48 12.80 -4.73 -8.22
CA SER A 48 11.69 -5.57 -7.75
C SER A 48 11.95 -7.07 -7.91
N LEU A 49 12.66 -7.48 -8.98
CA LEU A 49 13.05 -8.86 -9.20
C LEU A 49 14.09 -9.32 -8.16
N MET A 50 15.09 -8.50 -7.86
CA MET A 50 16.16 -8.85 -6.90
C MET A 50 15.61 -9.03 -5.48
N GLN A 51 14.64 -8.21 -5.09
CA GLN A 51 13.92 -8.36 -3.82
C GLN A 51 13.19 -9.71 -3.69
N ILE A 52 12.86 -10.39 -4.80
CA ILE A 52 12.31 -11.75 -4.77
C ILE A 52 13.36 -12.75 -4.26
N GLY A 53 14.63 -12.59 -4.64
CA GLY A 53 15.71 -13.42 -4.09
C GLY A 53 15.77 -13.29 -2.57
N GLU A 54 15.82 -12.05 -2.09
CA GLU A 54 15.85 -11.74 -0.65
C GLU A 54 14.63 -12.32 0.09
N PHE A 55 13.45 -12.26 -0.54
CA PHE A 55 12.23 -12.85 0.02
C PHE A 55 12.37 -14.35 0.31
N TYR A 56 13.05 -15.11 -0.55
CA TYR A 56 13.31 -16.54 -0.36
C TYR A 56 14.61 -16.81 0.43
N ASN A 57 15.18 -15.80 1.08
CA ASN A 57 16.45 -15.89 1.81
C ASN A 57 17.60 -16.44 0.94
N THR A 58 17.62 -16.03 -0.33
CA THR A 58 18.63 -16.39 -1.32
C THR A 58 18.96 -15.17 -2.19
N LYS A 59 19.80 -15.33 -3.21
CA LYS A 59 20.07 -14.29 -4.20
C LYS A 59 19.80 -14.82 -5.60
N ILE A 60 19.34 -13.94 -6.49
CA ILE A 60 19.31 -14.23 -7.92
C ILE A 60 20.67 -13.79 -8.46
N ASN A 61 21.54 -14.76 -8.74
CA ASN A 61 22.94 -14.52 -9.08
C ASN A 61 23.25 -14.75 -10.57
N LEU A 62 22.29 -15.28 -11.33
CA LEU A 62 22.36 -15.37 -12.78
C LEU A 62 20.99 -15.05 -13.39
N ILE A 63 20.95 -14.19 -14.41
CA ILE A 63 19.79 -13.98 -15.26
C ILE A 63 20.08 -14.45 -16.69
N ILE A 64 19.22 -15.32 -17.21
CA ILE A 64 19.20 -15.77 -18.60
C ILE A 64 18.02 -15.10 -19.31
N ASP A 65 18.33 -14.16 -20.19
CA ASP A 65 17.38 -13.38 -20.97
C ASP A 65 17.19 -13.98 -22.36
N LEU A 66 16.00 -14.51 -22.62
CA LEU A 66 15.61 -15.19 -23.86
C LEU A 66 14.95 -14.25 -24.89
N THR A 67 14.86 -12.96 -24.59
CA THR A 67 14.21 -11.99 -25.49
C THR A 67 15.15 -11.62 -26.63
N LYS A 68 14.62 -11.39 -27.84
CA LYS A 68 15.42 -10.96 -29.00
C LYS A 68 15.93 -9.52 -28.88
N THR A 69 15.21 -8.68 -28.13
CA THR A 69 15.49 -7.26 -27.99
C THR A 69 16.17 -6.95 -26.65
N SER A 70 17.00 -5.91 -26.59
CA SER A 70 17.63 -5.44 -25.34
C SER A 70 16.99 -4.14 -24.84
N ARG A 71 15.81 -3.77 -25.34
CA ARG A 71 15.14 -2.51 -24.99
C ARG A 71 14.52 -2.48 -23.60
N TYR A 72 14.24 -3.64 -23.01
CA TYR A 72 13.32 -3.77 -21.87
C TYR A 72 13.87 -3.24 -20.56
N TYR A 73 15.11 -3.58 -20.21
CA TYR A 73 15.77 -3.07 -19.01
C TYR A 73 17.26 -2.93 -19.29
N ASP A 74 17.96 -2.16 -18.47
CA ASP A 74 19.41 -2.07 -18.59
C ASP A 74 20.06 -3.23 -17.83
N LYS A 75 20.88 -4.01 -18.54
CA LYS A 75 21.59 -5.15 -17.93
C LYS A 75 22.61 -4.68 -16.90
N ASP A 76 23.12 -3.45 -17.02
CA ASP A 76 24.16 -2.95 -16.14
C ASP A 76 23.61 -2.66 -14.72
N GLU A 77 22.28 -2.54 -14.57
CA GLU A 77 21.61 -2.51 -13.26
C GLU A 77 21.93 -3.76 -12.42
N LEU A 78 22.19 -4.90 -13.07
CA LEU A 78 22.48 -6.19 -12.42
C LEU A 78 23.86 -6.22 -11.74
N ASN A 79 24.79 -5.39 -12.19
CA ASN A 79 26.14 -5.32 -11.63
C ASN A 79 26.10 -4.91 -10.16
N SER A 80 25.17 -4.02 -9.78
CA SER A 80 24.99 -3.57 -8.40
C SER A 80 24.56 -4.69 -7.44
N TYR A 81 23.99 -5.78 -7.97
CA TYR A 81 23.55 -6.94 -7.21
C TYR A 81 24.55 -8.11 -7.31
N ASN A 82 25.69 -7.93 -7.97
CA ASN A 82 26.64 -9.00 -8.32
C ASN A 82 25.96 -10.18 -9.05
N CYS A 83 24.95 -9.87 -9.88
CA CYS A 83 24.21 -10.86 -10.65
C CYS A 83 24.79 -10.96 -12.06
N LYS A 84 25.21 -12.17 -12.46
CA LYS A 84 25.66 -12.46 -13.82
C LYS A 84 24.49 -12.35 -14.79
N TYR A 85 24.77 -11.96 -16.03
CA TYR A 85 23.76 -11.80 -17.08
C TYR A 85 24.18 -12.55 -18.35
N PHE A 86 23.28 -13.35 -18.89
CA PHE A 86 23.48 -14.05 -20.16
C PHE A 86 22.31 -13.80 -21.11
N LYS A 87 22.59 -13.23 -22.29
CA LYS A 87 21.61 -13.01 -23.34
C LYS A 87 21.62 -14.17 -24.32
N MET A 88 20.51 -14.90 -24.39
CA MET A 88 20.29 -15.97 -25.36
C MET A 88 19.11 -15.58 -26.26
N ALA A 89 19.37 -14.76 -27.27
CA ALA A 89 18.34 -14.27 -28.17
C ALA A 89 17.71 -15.43 -28.96
N CYS A 90 16.52 -15.90 -28.55
CA CYS A 90 15.71 -16.78 -29.37
C CYS A 90 15.01 -15.96 -30.46
N ASP A 91 14.86 -16.54 -31.66
CA ASP A 91 14.19 -15.85 -32.77
C ASP A 91 12.76 -15.39 -32.42
N GLY A 92 12.36 -14.28 -33.04
CA GLY A 92 10.98 -13.79 -32.98
C GLY A 92 10.04 -14.83 -33.63
N HIS A 93 8.72 -14.63 -33.53
CA HIS A 93 7.66 -15.50 -34.11
C HIS A 93 7.14 -16.64 -33.25
N GLY A 94 7.63 -16.81 -32.02
CA GLY A 94 6.97 -17.68 -31.03
C GLY A 94 7.08 -19.17 -31.34
N GLN A 95 8.19 -19.57 -31.96
CA GLN A 95 8.61 -20.96 -32.16
C GLN A 95 9.36 -21.51 -30.92
N PRO A 96 9.35 -22.84 -30.71
CA PRO A 96 10.16 -23.48 -29.67
C PRO A 96 11.68 -23.24 -29.87
N PRO A 97 12.48 -23.15 -28.79
CA PRO A 97 13.94 -23.09 -28.87
C PRO A 97 14.54 -24.25 -29.68
N SER A 98 15.61 -23.97 -30.42
CA SER A 98 16.34 -25.00 -31.19
C SER A 98 17.17 -25.92 -30.30
N GLU A 99 17.61 -27.06 -30.82
CA GLU A 99 18.54 -27.96 -30.10
C GLU A 99 19.84 -27.27 -29.70
N LYS A 100 20.34 -26.34 -30.52
CA LYS A 100 21.49 -25.51 -30.16
C LYS A 100 21.20 -24.66 -28.93
N ASN A 101 20.04 -23.99 -28.88
CA ASN A 101 19.65 -23.21 -27.71
C ASN A 101 19.54 -24.06 -26.44
N VAL A 102 19.03 -25.29 -26.55
CA VAL A 102 18.95 -26.22 -25.43
C VAL A 102 20.34 -26.59 -24.93
N LYS A 103 21.27 -26.95 -25.83
CA LYS A 103 22.66 -27.28 -25.47
C LYS A 103 23.36 -26.10 -24.81
N ASP A 104 23.25 -24.91 -25.40
CA ASP A 104 23.85 -23.68 -24.85
C ASP A 104 23.28 -23.39 -23.45
N PHE A 105 21.97 -23.52 -23.26
CA PHE A 105 21.31 -23.30 -21.97
C PHE A 105 21.81 -24.27 -20.91
N ASN A 106 21.86 -25.56 -21.24
CA ASN A 106 22.36 -26.58 -20.31
C ASN A 106 23.81 -26.34 -19.91
N ASN A 107 24.67 -25.92 -20.87
CA ASN A 107 26.06 -25.60 -20.58
C ASN A 107 26.20 -24.42 -19.62
N ILE A 108 25.45 -23.34 -19.85
CA ILE A 108 25.47 -22.13 -19.00
C ILE A 108 25.02 -22.48 -17.57
N VAL A 109 23.91 -23.20 -17.45
CA VAL A 109 23.34 -23.58 -16.16
C VAL A 109 24.27 -24.52 -15.41
N THR A 110 24.78 -25.57 -16.07
CA THR A 110 25.71 -26.53 -15.46
C THR A 110 26.99 -25.85 -14.99
N ASN A 111 27.54 -24.93 -15.79
CA ASN A 111 28.73 -24.16 -15.41
C ASN A 111 28.46 -23.22 -14.24
N PHE A 112 27.27 -22.60 -14.17
CA PHE A 112 26.89 -21.76 -13.04
C PHE A 112 26.74 -22.58 -11.76
N ILE A 113 25.99 -23.68 -11.79
CA ILE A 113 25.77 -24.53 -10.61
C ILE A 113 27.08 -25.12 -10.07
N LYS A 114 28.06 -25.39 -10.95
CA LYS A 114 29.38 -25.88 -10.54
C LYS A 114 30.25 -24.82 -9.84
N ASN A 115 30.11 -23.54 -10.20
CA ASN A 115 31.05 -22.49 -9.79
C ASN A 115 30.43 -21.45 -8.85
N ASP A 116 29.12 -21.34 -8.79
CA ASP A 116 28.38 -20.30 -8.07
C ASP A 116 27.18 -20.89 -7.33
N SER A 117 26.59 -20.11 -6.43
CA SER A 117 25.37 -20.45 -5.71
C SER A 117 24.28 -19.39 -5.89
N GLY A 118 23.04 -19.73 -5.58
CA GLY A 118 21.88 -18.85 -5.73
C GLY A 118 20.95 -19.26 -6.88
N LEU A 119 19.84 -18.54 -7.02
CA LEU A 119 18.83 -18.82 -8.02
C LEU A 119 19.24 -18.32 -9.41
N ILE A 120 18.89 -19.12 -10.42
CA ILE A 120 19.01 -18.78 -11.83
C ILE A 120 17.66 -18.25 -12.32
N GLY A 121 17.63 -16.94 -12.59
CA GLY A 121 16.49 -16.28 -13.18
C GLY A 121 16.39 -16.54 -14.68
N VAL A 122 15.25 -17.05 -15.17
CA VAL A 122 15.04 -17.30 -16.61
C VAL A 122 13.79 -16.58 -17.09
N HIS A 123 13.93 -15.73 -18.10
CA HIS A 123 12.77 -15.02 -18.66
C HIS A 123 12.79 -14.95 -20.19
N CYS A 124 11.59 -14.91 -20.75
CA CYS A 124 11.34 -14.40 -22.09
C CYS A 124 10.48 -13.14 -21.95
N THR A 125 9.61 -12.82 -22.93
CA THR A 125 8.70 -11.67 -22.76
C THR A 125 7.75 -11.89 -21.58
N HIS A 126 7.09 -13.06 -21.52
CA HIS A 126 6.09 -13.39 -20.50
C HIS A 126 6.57 -14.41 -19.45
N GLY A 127 7.70 -15.08 -19.69
CA GLY A 127 8.26 -16.03 -18.73
C GLY A 127 7.55 -17.38 -18.65
N TYR A 128 6.95 -17.84 -19.75
CA TYR A 128 6.17 -19.08 -19.79
C TYR A 128 6.71 -20.06 -20.84
N ASN A 129 6.44 -19.86 -22.13
CA ASN A 129 6.68 -20.89 -23.14
C ASN A 129 8.17 -21.16 -23.39
N ARG A 130 8.96 -20.16 -23.80
CA ARG A 130 10.42 -20.34 -24.03
C ARG A 130 11.19 -20.65 -22.75
N SER A 131 10.87 -19.94 -21.68
CA SER A 131 11.50 -20.15 -20.35
C SER A 131 11.22 -21.56 -19.85
N GLY A 132 9.95 -21.96 -19.85
CA GLY A 132 9.52 -23.29 -19.43
C GLY A 132 10.10 -24.39 -20.29
N PHE A 133 10.15 -24.22 -21.61
CA PHE A 133 10.73 -25.20 -22.52
C PHE A 133 12.19 -25.51 -22.17
N LEU A 134 13.03 -24.47 -22.00
CA LEU A 134 14.44 -24.66 -21.66
C LEU A 134 14.62 -25.25 -20.25
N ILE A 135 13.85 -24.78 -19.26
CA ILE A 135 13.89 -25.34 -17.90
C ILE A 135 13.47 -26.81 -17.91
N VAL A 136 12.39 -27.17 -18.62
CA VAL A 136 11.92 -28.55 -18.72
C VAL A 136 12.95 -29.44 -19.43
N CYS A 137 13.54 -28.98 -20.53
CA CYS A 137 14.63 -29.72 -21.19
C CYS A 137 15.80 -29.98 -20.22
N TYR A 138 16.21 -28.97 -19.45
CA TYR A 138 17.28 -29.12 -18.46
C TYR A 138 16.91 -30.15 -17.39
N LEU A 139 15.71 -30.06 -16.80
CA LEU A 139 15.26 -31.01 -15.77
C LEU A 139 15.25 -32.46 -16.28
N VAL A 140 14.82 -32.68 -17.52
CA VAL A 140 14.78 -34.02 -18.12
C VAL A 140 16.18 -34.54 -18.47
N GLN A 141 17.03 -33.69 -19.06
CA GLN A 141 18.34 -34.11 -19.57
C GLN A 141 19.44 -34.16 -18.50
N MET A 142 19.37 -33.30 -17.48
CA MET A 142 20.44 -33.10 -16.50
C MET A 142 20.05 -33.53 -15.08
N GLU A 143 18.76 -33.55 -14.73
CA GLU A 143 18.26 -33.81 -13.36
C GLU A 143 17.39 -35.07 -13.24
N ASN A 144 17.40 -35.95 -14.25
CA ASN A 144 16.67 -37.23 -14.28
C ASN A 144 15.14 -37.16 -14.09
N TYR A 145 14.50 -36.03 -14.43
CA TYR A 145 13.04 -35.95 -14.41
C TYR A 145 12.43 -36.66 -15.62
N THR A 146 11.26 -37.28 -15.44
CA THR A 146 10.41 -37.61 -16.58
C THR A 146 9.85 -36.33 -17.21
N LEU A 147 9.48 -36.38 -18.49
CA LEU A 147 8.85 -35.21 -19.14
C LEU A 147 7.57 -34.78 -18.41
N HIS A 148 6.77 -35.73 -17.93
CA HIS A 148 5.55 -35.45 -17.19
C HIS A 148 5.84 -34.70 -15.88
N ASP A 149 6.78 -35.20 -15.08
CA ASP A 149 7.12 -34.60 -13.78
C ASP A 149 7.74 -33.21 -13.95
N ALA A 150 8.58 -33.01 -14.96
CA ALA A 150 9.17 -31.71 -15.25
C ALA A 150 8.10 -30.68 -15.66
N LEU A 151 7.12 -31.08 -16.49
CA LEU A 151 6.01 -30.22 -16.89
C LEU A 151 5.11 -29.84 -15.70
N GLU A 152 4.75 -30.81 -14.86
CA GLU A 152 3.92 -30.56 -13.67
C GLU A 152 4.67 -29.75 -12.61
N MET A 153 5.98 -29.97 -12.42
CA MET A 153 6.82 -29.12 -11.57
C MET A 153 6.80 -27.68 -12.06
N PHE A 154 7.05 -27.45 -13.35
CA PHE A 154 7.04 -26.11 -13.93
C PHE A 154 5.66 -25.45 -13.78
N LYS A 155 4.57 -26.18 -14.05
CA LYS A 155 3.19 -25.70 -13.92
C LYS A 155 2.82 -25.35 -12.48
N ARG A 156 3.27 -26.12 -11.50
CA ARG A 156 3.08 -25.84 -10.06
C ARG A 156 3.78 -24.56 -9.63
N CYS A 157 5.02 -24.36 -10.06
CA CYS A 157 5.81 -23.19 -9.68
C CYS A 157 5.45 -21.95 -10.52
N ARG A 158 4.98 -22.15 -11.76
CA ARG A 158 4.58 -21.10 -12.70
C ARG A 158 3.18 -21.43 -13.22
N VAL A 159 2.16 -21.02 -12.47
CA VAL A 159 0.73 -21.33 -12.68
C VAL A 159 0.33 -21.25 -14.16
N ASN A 160 -0.37 -22.28 -14.65
CA ASN A 160 -0.71 -22.59 -16.06
C ASN A 160 0.40 -23.30 -16.86
N GLY A 161 1.67 -23.21 -16.46
CA GLY A 161 2.78 -23.86 -17.15
C GLY A 161 2.98 -23.36 -18.58
N ILE A 162 3.60 -24.19 -19.42
CA ILE A 162 3.71 -23.92 -20.87
C ILE A 162 2.31 -24.05 -21.47
N TYR A 163 1.80 -22.98 -22.06
CA TYR A 163 0.41 -22.89 -22.53
C TYR A 163 0.28 -22.86 -24.05
N LYS A 164 1.39 -22.83 -24.79
CA LYS A 164 1.39 -23.00 -26.25
C LYS A 164 1.58 -24.46 -26.62
N GLN A 165 0.64 -24.98 -27.42
CA GLN A 165 0.59 -26.38 -27.81
C GLN A 165 1.86 -26.82 -28.56
N ASP A 166 2.33 -26.04 -29.54
CA ASP A 166 3.52 -26.37 -30.35
C ASP A 166 4.79 -26.62 -29.52
N TYR A 167 4.91 -25.98 -28.35
CA TYR A 167 6.03 -26.18 -27.44
C TYR A 167 5.93 -27.54 -26.73
N ILE A 168 4.73 -27.91 -26.29
CA ILE A 168 4.47 -29.22 -25.67
C ILE A 168 4.69 -30.33 -26.71
N GLU A 169 4.20 -30.16 -27.93
CA GLU A 169 4.37 -31.15 -29.01
C GLU A 169 5.85 -31.37 -29.35
N LYS A 170 6.64 -30.30 -29.40
CA LYS A 170 8.09 -30.42 -29.59
C LYS A 170 8.77 -31.14 -28.43
N LEU A 171 8.40 -30.87 -27.17
CA LEU A 171 8.93 -31.60 -26.02
C LEU A 171 8.54 -33.08 -26.04
N LYS A 172 7.30 -33.40 -26.41
CA LYS A 172 6.83 -34.78 -26.59
C LYS A 172 7.65 -35.49 -27.64
N LEU A 173 7.86 -34.88 -28.81
CA LEU A 173 8.68 -35.45 -29.87
C LEU A 173 10.11 -35.75 -29.41
N LEU A 174 10.68 -34.88 -28.56
CA LEU A 174 12.06 -35.05 -28.05
C LEU A 174 12.19 -36.12 -26.97
N PHE A 175 11.20 -36.26 -26.06
CA PHE A 175 11.39 -37.05 -24.84
C PHE A 175 10.32 -38.12 -24.58
N SER A 176 9.08 -37.93 -25.04
CA SER A 176 8.00 -38.91 -24.84
C SER A 176 6.85 -38.69 -25.83
N PRO A 177 6.92 -39.26 -27.05
CA PRO A 177 5.93 -39.01 -28.11
C PRO A 177 4.50 -39.45 -27.74
N LYS A 178 4.39 -40.48 -26.89
CA LYS A 178 3.12 -41.07 -26.44
C LYS A 178 2.47 -40.35 -25.24
N LEU A 179 3.13 -39.35 -24.65
CA LEU A 179 2.59 -38.65 -23.49
C LEU A 179 1.34 -37.84 -23.86
N GLU A 180 0.23 -38.07 -23.16
CA GLU A 180 -0.92 -37.18 -23.19
C GLU A 180 -0.74 -36.07 -22.16
N TYR A 181 -0.85 -34.80 -22.60
CA TYR A 181 -0.69 -33.64 -21.72
C TYR A 181 -1.57 -32.50 -22.20
N ASN A 182 -2.42 -31.99 -21.32
CA ASN A 182 -3.36 -30.91 -21.63
C ASN A 182 -2.77 -29.56 -21.23
N VAL A 183 -2.78 -28.61 -22.17
CA VAL A 183 -2.36 -27.22 -21.92
C VAL A 183 -3.47 -26.43 -21.23
N ASN A 184 -3.10 -25.65 -20.21
CA ASN A 184 -4.02 -24.73 -19.54
C ASN A 184 -3.80 -23.31 -20.06
N ILE A 185 -4.59 -22.87 -21.03
CA ILE A 185 -4.48 -21.53 -21.60
C ILE A 185 -4.90 -20.49 -20.54
N PRO A 186 -4.01 -19.57 -20.13
CA PRO A 186 -4.37 -18.59 -19.12
C PRO A 186 -5.24 -17.47 -19.71
N ASP A 187 -6.24 -17.02 -18.96
CA ASP A 187 -7.18 -15.94 -19.35
C ASP A 187 -6.48 -14.66 -19.84
N TRP A 188 -5.34 -14.30 -19.25
CA TRP A 188 -4.60 -13.10 -19.62
C TRP A 188 -3.93 -13.21 -21.00
N SER A 189 -3.78 -14.43 -21.52
CA SER A 189 -3.15 -14.66 -22.83
C SER A 189 -4.10 -14.52 -24.01
N THR A 190 -5.42 -14.57 -23.78
CA THR A 190 -6.46 -14.52 -24.83
C THR A 190 -7.25 -13.21 -24.82
N LYS A 191 -7.36 -12.52 -23.67
CA LYS A 191 -8.01 -11.21 -23.59
C LYS A 191 -7.15 -10.14 -24.28
N GLN A 192 -7.73 -9.41 -25.24
CA GLN A 192 -7.12 -8.18 -25.77
C GLN A 192 -6.82 -7.25 -24.59
N GLN A 193 -5.67 -6.57 -24.61
CA GLN A 193 -5.39 -5.50 -23.66
C GLN A 193 -6.53 -4.48 -23.78
N GLU A 194 -7.43 -4.45 -22.79
CA GLU A 194 -8.32 -3.30 -22.63
C GLU A 194 -7.42 -2.06 -22.60
N PRO A 195 -7.69 -1.04 -23.44
CA PRO A 195 -6.90 0.19 -23.45
C PRO A 195 -6.79 0.66 -22.01
N ASN A 196 -5.54 0.88 -21.55
CA ASN A 196 -5.16 1.28 -20.19
C ASN A 196 -6.39 1.74 -19.40
N LYS A 197 -6.93 0.89 -18.52
CA LYS A 197 -7.83 1.40 -17.49
C LYS A 197 -7.12 2.61 -16.90
N PRO A 198 -7.73 3.81 -16.94
CA PRO A 198 -7.11 4.99 -16.37
C PRO A 198 -6.67 4.61 -14.96
N GLU A 199 -5.49 5.09 -14.57
CA GLU A 199 -5.01 5.04 -13.19
C GLU A 199 -6.18 5.09 -12.21
N LEU A 200 -6.09 4.38 -11.07
CA LEU A 200 -6.98 4.67 -9.95
C LEU A 200 -6.94 6.19 -9.73
N ASP A 201 -7.99 6.84 -10.22
CA ASP A 201 -8.12 8.28 -10.25
C ASP A 201 -8.09 8.76 -8.80
N PHE A 202 -8.03 10.07 -8.58
CA PHE A 202 -8.32 10.62 -7.27
C PHE A 202 -9.56 9.94 -6.65
N MET A 203 -9.39 9.30 -5.49
CA MET A 203 -10.45 8.49 -4.84
C MET A 203 -11.03 7.38 -5.75
N ASN A 204 -10.21 6.67 -6.51
CA ASN A 204 -10.59 5.59 -7.43
C ASN A 204 -11.56 6.00 -8.55
N GLY A 205 -11.54 7.26 -8.99
CA GLY A 205 -12.45 7.75 -10.03
C GLY A 205 -13.78 8.28 -9.53
N LEU A 206 -13.97 8.34 -8.20
CA LEU A 206 -15.21 8.86 -7.60
C LEU A 206 -15.45 10.34 -7.93
N LEU A 207 -14.40 11.08 -8.30
CA LEU A 207 -14.45 12.51 -8.57
C LEU A 207 -13.79 12.84 -9.93
N PRO A 208 -14.51 12.67 -11.05
CA PRO A 208 -13.98 12.92 -12.40
C PRO A 208 -13.54 14.37 -12.66
N SER A 209 -14.01 15.30 -11.83
CA SER A 209 -13.61 16.72 -11.93
C SER A 209 -12.20 16.97 -11.43
N VAL A 210 -11.65 16.09 -10.57
CA VAL A 210 -10.29 16.20 -10.04
C VAL A 210 -9.32 15.58 -11.04
N LYS A 211 -8.31 16.33 -11.45
CA LYS A 211 -7.35 15.89 -12.47
C LYS A 211 -6.00 15.63 -11.84
N THR A 212 -5.40 14.50 -12.17
CA THR A 212 -3.99 14.26 -11.86
C THR A 212 -3.13 15.25 -12.66
N VAL A 213 -2.28 16.01 -11.97
CA VAL A 213 -1.29 16.87 -12.62
C VAL A 213 -0.17 15.98 -13.14
N THR A 214 0.07 16.04 -14.45
CA THR A 214 1.11 15.24 -15.13
C THR A 214 2.18 16.08 -15.80
N ASP A 215 1.96 17.40 -15.91
CA ASP A 215 2.95 18.34 -16.43
C ASP A 215 4.12 18.47 -15.44
N PRO A 216 5.36 18.12 -15.85
CA PRO A 216 6.53 18.22 -14.97
C PRO A 216 6.79 19.64 -14.46
N GLN A 217 6.52 20.67 -15.26
CA GLN A 217 6.77 22.06 -14.87
C GLN A 217 5.80 22.50 -13.77
N GLU A 218 4.51 22.17 -13.91
CA GLU A 218 3.51 22.43 -12.86
C GLU A 218 3.82 21.66 -11.57
N ILE A 219 4.22 20.39 -11.68
CA ILE A 219 4.63 19.57 -10.53
C ILE A 219 5.81 20.22 -9.78
N GLU A 220 6.82 20.68 -10.51
CA GLU A 220 7.99 21.34 -9.93
C GLU A 220 7.60 22.65 -9.23
N LYS A 221 6.81 23.50 -9.89
CA LYS A 221 6.30 24.75 -9.31
C LYS A 221 5.51 24.52 -8.01
N VAL A 222 4.64 23.52 -7.99
CA VAL A 222 3.87 23.18 -6.79
C VAL A 222 4.80 22.71 -5.66
N LYS A 223 5.80 21.88 -5.97
CA LYS A 223 6.79 21.42 -4.98
C LYS A 223 7.64 22.57 -4.44
N GLU A 224 8.12 23.45 -5.31
CA GLU A 224 8.86 24.66 -4.94
C GLU A 224 8.02 25.54 -4.03
N LYS A 225 6.74 25.75 -4.38
CA LYS A 225 5.85 26.57 -3.56
C LYS A 225 5.59 25.96 -2.19
N ILE A 226 5.44 24.63 -2.09
CA ILE A 226 5.33 23.95 -0.79
C ILE A 226 6.62 24.16 0.03
N ASN A 227 7.79 24.02 -0.59
CA ASN A 227 9.08 24.21 0.08
C ASN A 227 9.29 25.66 0.56
N GLU A 228 8.85 26.64 -0.23
CA GLU A 228 8.84 28.06 0.12
C GLU A 228 7.97 28.32 1.35
N LEU A 229 6.71 27.85 1.35
CA LEU A 229 5.78 28.06 2.47
C LEU A 229 6.25 27.36 3.76
N ILE A 230 6.87 26.19 3.64
CA ILE A 230 7.46 25.46 4.77
C ILE A 230 8.77 26.09 5.23
N GLY A 231 9.44 26.86 4.37
CA GLY A 231 10.75 27.48 4.63
C GLY A 231 11.92 26.50 4.60
N ARG A 232 11.74 25.29 4.05
CA ARG A 232 12.77 24.24 3.95
C ARG A 232 12.57 23.39 2.71
N LYS A 233 13.67 23.00 2.05
CA LYS A 233 13.63 22.09 0.91
C LYS A 233 13.35 20.66 1.37
N GLN A 234 12.18 20.13 1.01
CA GLN A 234 11.77 18.75 1.25
C GLN A 234 11.70 17.98 -0.07
N ILE A 235 12.30 16.80 -0.07
CA ILE A 235 12.17 15.82 -1.18
C ILE A 235 11.00 14.87 -0.90
N THR A 236 10.70 14.65 0.39
CA THR A 236 9.69 13.70 0.88
C THR A 236 8.46 14.38 1.47
N PHE A 237 7.33 13.69 1.48
CA PHE A 237 6.04 14.24 1.88
C PHE A 237 6.16 14.95 3.25
N PRO A 238 5.75 16.22 3.40
CA PRO A 238 6.08 17.01 4.59
C PRO A 238 5.23 16.64 5.82
N GLY A 239 4.14 15.89 5.63
CA GLY A 239 3.16 15.67 6.70
C GLY A 239 3.68 14.84 7.88
N SER A 240 3.33 15.31 9.09
CA SER A 240 3.64 14.68 10.38
C SER A 240 3.14 13.23 10.46
N GLN A 241 3.98 12.27 10.85
CA GLN A 241 3.64 10.85 11.00
C GLN A 241 3.55 10.48 12.48
N ALA A 242 2.36 10.07 12.89
CA ALA A 242 2.08 9.61 14.25
C ALA A 242 2.69 8.23 14.55
N VAL A 243 3.14 8.04 15.79
CA VAL A 243 3.67 6.78 16.31
C VAL A 243 2.59 5.99 17.05
N CYS A 244 2.65 4.66 17.00
CA CYS A 244 1.71 3.83 17.75
C CYS A 244 1.93 4.00 19.25
N ILE A 245 0.84 4.04 20.01
CA ILE A 245 0.91 4.09 21.46
C ILE A 245 1.43 2.76 22.02
N ASP A 246 2.32 2.86 22.99
CA ASP A 246 2.87 1.75 23.76
C ASP A 246 2.98 2.19 25.24
N ARG A 247 3.40 1.28 26.12
CA ARG A 247 3.49 1.60 27.56
C ARG A 247 4.43 2.75 27.90
N MET A 248 5.42 3.05 27.06
CA MET A 248 6.40 4.12 27.29
C MET A 248 5.87 5.46 26.81
N THR A 249 5.42 5.51 25.55
CA THR A 249 4.80 6.70 24.93
C THR A 249 3.51 7.09 25.62
N PHE A 250 2.79 6.13 26.21
CA PHE A 250 1.59 6.42 26.99
C PHE A 250 1.87 7.33 28.20
N GLN A 251 3.08 7.25 28.78
CA GLN A 251 3.49 8.14 29.87
C GLN A 251 3.58 9.61 29.44
N LEU A 252 3.70 9.90 28.13
CA LEU A 252 3.69 11.27 27.61
C LEU A 252 2.37 11.99 27.90
N LEU A 253 1.25 11.25 27.92
CA LEU A 253 -0.06 11.82 28.27
C LEU A 253 -0.11 12.37 29.71
N MET A 254 0.79 11.91 30.60
CA MET A 254 0.93 12.48 31.94
C MET A 254 1.79 13.74 31.96
N LYS A 255 2.82 13.77 31.11
CA LYS A 255 3.86 14.79 31.12
C LYS A 255 3.45 16.06 30.39
N GLU A 256 2.62 15.94 29.36
CA GLU A 256 2.23 17.06 28.50
C GLU A 256 0.69 17.14 28.35
N PRO A 257 0.12 18.31 28.07
CA PRO A 257 -1.29 18.44 27.72
C PRO A 257 -1.53 17.96 26.28
N TYR A 258 -2.60 17.18 26.10
CA TYR A 258 -3.00 16.60 24.82
C TYR A 258 -4.47 16.90 24.52
N MET A 259 -4.79 16.93 23.22
CA MET A 259 -6.15 16.77 22.70
C MET A 259 -6.27 15.42 22.01
N VAL A 260 -7.51 14.95 21.89
CA VAL A 260 -7.85 13.69 21.22
C VAL A 260 -8.83 13.92 20.08
N THR A 261 -8.66 13.19 18.99
CA THR A 261 -9.62 13.10 17.88
C THR A 261 -9.72 11.66 17.39
N TRP A 262 -10.73 11.34 16.59
CA TRP A 262 -10.85 10.01 16.01
C TRP A 262 -9.86 9.84 14.84
N LYS A 263 -9.38 8.62 14.66
CA LYS A 263 -8.65 8.24 13.45
C LYS A 263 -9.67 7.78 12.42
N ALA A 264 -9.83 8.54 11.33
CA ALA A 264 -10.72 8.13 10.25
C ALA A 264 -10.01 7.10 9.37
N ASP A 265 -10.78 6.22 8.75
CA ASP A 265 -10.28 5.39 7.66
C ASP A 265 -10.40 6.15 6.33
N GLY A 266 -9.48 7.11 6.17
CA GLY A 266 -9.46 8.03 5.04
C GLY A 266 -8.11 8.08 4.33
N ILE A 267 -8.10 8.72 3.16
CA ILE A 267 -6.87 8.98 2.42
C ILE A 267 -6.32 10.33 2.85
N ARG A 268 -5.08 10.35 3.35
CA ARG A 268 -4.42 11.59 3.76
C ARG A 268 -3.97 12.41 2.55
N TYR A 269 -4.28 13.69 2.56
CA TYR A 269 -3.80 14.67 1.59
C TYR A 269 -3.32 15.93 2.30
N MET A 270 -2.24 16.52 1.80
CA MET A 270 -2.01 17.95 2.01
C MET A 270 -2.79 18.73 0.97
N ILE A 271 -3.38 19.86 1.36
CA ILE A 271 -4.12 20.74 0.46
C ILE A 271 -3.36 22.05 0.37
N LEU A 272 -2.88 22.36 -0.84
CA LEU A 272 -2.25 23.62 -1.18
C LEU A 272 -3.28 24.52 -1.88
N ILE A 273 -3.52 25.68 -1.32
CA ILE A 273 -4.45 26.69 -1.84
C ILE A 273 -3.58 27.87 -2.28
N LEU A 274 -3.40 28.05 -3.59
CA LEU A 274 -2.61 29.15 -4.15
C LEU A 274 -3.49 30.35 -4.49
N ASP A 275 -4.62 30.09 -5.13
CA ASP A 275 -5.64 31.08 -5.51
C ASP A 275 -7.01 30.41 -5.69
N GLU A 276 -8.00 31.18 -6.16
CA GLU A 276 -9.37 30.71 -6.36
C GLU A 276 -9.54 29.59 -7.40
N THR A 277 -8.56 29.41 -8.29
CA THR A 277 -8.57 28.41 -9.36
C THR A 277 -7.58 27.28 -9.11
N LYS A 278 -6.52 27.53 -8.32
CA LYS A 278 -5.41 26.62 -8.08
C LYS A 278 -5.45 26.07 -6.67
N VAL A 279 -6.23 25.00 -6.52
CA VAL A 279 -6.25 24.15 -5.33
C VAL A 279 -5.70 22.79 -5.69
N TYR A 280 -4.67 22.36 -4.98
CA TYR A 280 -4.00 21.08 -5.20
C TYR A 280 -4.09 20.18 -3.98
N PHE A 281 -4.34 18.90 -4.21
CA PHE A 281 -4.28 17.85 -3.22
C PHE A 281 -3.01 17.04 -3.48
N ILE A 282 -2.23 16.78 -2.43
CA ILE A 282 -0.94 16.10 -2.51
C ILE A 282 -1.00 14.86 -1.62
N ASP A 283 -0.83 13.67 -2.21
CA ASP A 283 -0.83 12.41 -1.46
C ASP A 283 0.53 12.11 -0.81
N ARG A 284 0.60 11.00 -0.05
CA ARG A 284 1.85 10.56 0.61
C ARG A 284 2.97 10.17 -0.36
N LYS A 285 2.64 9.85 -1.62
CA LYS A 285 3.60 9.55 -2.69
C LYS A 285 3.99 10.80 -3.48
N TYR A 286 3.58 12.00 -3.02
CA TYR A 286 3.77 13.27 -3.71
C TYR A 286 3.07 13.37 -5.07
N LYS A 287 2.04 12.55 -5.32
CA LYS A 287 1.16 12.73 -6.48
C LYS A 287 0.27 13.94 -6.25
N ILE A 288 0.20 14.80 -7.27
CA ILE A 288 -0.49 16.09 -7.21
C ILE A 288 -1.77 16.00 -8.03
N PHE A 289 -2.86 16.46 -7.43
CA PHE A 289 -4.18 16.47 -8.03
C PHE A 289 -4.74 17.89 -8.01
N HIS A 290 -5.08 18.42 -9.18
CA HIS A 290 -5.76 19.70 -9.31
C HIS A 290 -7.26 19.51 -9.08
N THR A 291 -7.80 20.26 -8.13
CA THR A 291 -9.20 20.18 -7.71
C THR A 291 -9.92 21.47 -8.08
N PRO A 292 -10.48 21.56 -9.30
CA PRO A 292 -11.21 22.74 -9.73
C PRO A 292 -12.53 22.89 -8.95
N ASN A 293 -13.06 24.11 -8.91
CA ASN A 293 -14.37 24.45 -8.31
C ASN A 293 -14.45 24.29 -6.78
N LEU A 294 -13.33 24.21 -6.07
CA LEU A 294 -13.29 24.25 -4.62
C LEU A 294 -12.87 25.64 -4.14
N LYS A 295 -13.78 26.40 -3.52
CA LYS A 295 -13.53 27.81 -3.19
C LYS A 295 -13.11 28.01 -1.73
N PHE A 296 -12.13 28.88 -1.52
CA PHE A 296 -11.66 29.30 -0.20
C PHE A 296 -11.52 30.83 -0.14
N PHE A 297 -11.82 31.41 1.02
CA PHE A 297 -11.88 32.86 1.20
C PHE A 297 -11.12 33.26 2.46
N ALA A 298 -10.24 34.26 2.33
CA ALA A 298 -9.52 34.87 3.44
C ALA A 298 -10.40 35.88 4.20
N ASP A 299 -11.30 36.58 3.50
CA ASP A 299 -12.20 37.58 4.06
C ASP A 299 -13.60 37.43 3.44
N SER A 300 -14.59 37.13 4.30
CA SER A 300 -15.98 36.95 3.89
C SER A 300 -16.77 38.24 3.67
N GLN A 301 -16.26 39.40 4.08
CA GLN A 301 -16.87 40.70 3.79
C GLN A 301 -16.40 41.22 2.43
N LYS A 302 -15.11 41.06 2.14
CA LYS A 302 -14.48 41.56 0.90
C LYS A 302 -14.48 40.56 -0.25
N LEU A 303 -15.03 39.35 -0.04
CA LEU A 303 -14.95 38.24 -1.00
C LEU A 303 -13.50 37.90 -1.42
N LYS A 304 -12.52 38.19 -0.56
CA LYS A 304 -11.10 38.02 -0.87
C LYS A 304 -10.78 36.52 -0.94
N PRO A 305 -10.26 35.99 -2.07
CA PRO A 305 -9.83 34.60 -2.16
C PRO A 305 -8.71 34.30 -1.15
N LEU A 306 -8.70 33.09 -0.61
CA LEU A 306 -7.59 32.60 0.20
C LEU A 306 -6.43 32.21 -0.73
N THR A 307 -5.22 32.63 -0.36
CA THR A 307 -4.00 32.35 -1.14
C THR A 307 -2.91 31.78 -0.26
N ASN A 308 -1.90 31.18 -0.89
CA ASN A 308 -0.65 30.71 -0.28
C ASN A 308 -0.83 30.05 1.11
N THR A 309 -1.76 29.09 1.17
CA THR A 309 -2.13 28.38 2.40
C THR A 309 -1.92 26.88 2.21
N LEU A 310 -1.29 26.24 3.19
CA LEU A 310 -1.00 24.80 3.18
C LEU A 310 -1.59 24.14 4.43
N VAL A 311 -2.53 23.22 4.22
CA VAL A 311 -3.22 22.50 5.31
C VAL A 311 -3.03 20.99 5.19
N ASP A 312 -3.13 20.31 6.33
CA ASP A 312 -3.08 18.85 6.44
C ASP A 312 -4.49 18.31 6.67
N ALA A 313 -4.90 17.35 5.84
CA ALA A 313 -6.27 16.89 5.80
C ALA A 313 -6.39 15.38 5.58
N GLU A 314 -7.52 14.85 6.00
CA GLU A 314 -7.94 13.46 5.79
C GLU A 314 -9.20 13.46 4.94
N MET A 315 -9.16 12.78 3.80
CA MET A 315 -10.30 12.62 2.91
C MET A 315 -11.07 11.37 3.28
N VAL A 316 -12.36 11.53 3.59
CA VAL A 316 -13.26 10.44 3.98
C VAL A 316 -14.46 10.37 3.03
N ILE A 317 -15.06 9.18 2.96
CA ILE A 317 -16.29 8.93 2.20
C ILE A 317 -17.41 8.72 3.21
N ASP A 318 -18.30 9.71 3.35
CA ASP A 318 -19.50 9.57 4.16
C ASP A 318 -20.58 8.82 3.36
N THR A 319 -21.15 7.76 3.93
CA THR A 319 -22.26 7.00 3.33
C THR A 319 -23.52 7.17 4.16
N PHE A 320 -24.57 7.73 3.57
CA PHE A 320 -25.87 7.92 4.19
C PHE A 320 -26.88 6.92 3.62
N LYS A 321 -27.55 6.18 4.50
CA LYS A 321 -28.67 5.32 4.13
C LYS A 321 -29.93 6.17 4.06
N ILE A 322 -30.61 6.19 2.91
CA ILE A 322 -31.88 6.90 2.75
C ILE A 322 -32.99 5.99 3.31
N PRO A 323 -33.73 6.40 4.35
CA PRO A 323 -34.68 5.53 5.08
C PRO A 323 -35.77 4.88 4.20
N GLU A 324 -36.04 5.43 3.01
CA GLU A 324 -37.13 5.04 2.12
C GLU A 324 -36.65 4.51 0.75
N SER A 325 -35.33 4.38 0.54
CA SER A 325 -34.80 3.85 -0.73
C SER A 325 -33.63 2.89 -0.48
N LYS A 326 -33.46 1.88 -1.33
CA LYS A 326 -32.25 1.03 -1.34
C LYS A 326 -30.98 1.79 -1.79
N LYS A 327 -31.06 3.08 -2.10
CA LYS A 327 -29.93 3.88 -2.56
C LYS A 327 -29.22 4.52 -1.37
N SER A 328 -27.89 4.41 -1.38
CA SER A 328 -27.03 5.13 -0.44
C SER A 328 -26.53 6.41 -1.09
N GLN A 329 -26.61 7.52 -0.36
CA GLN A 329 -25.99 8.77 -0.80
C GLN A 329 -24.55 8.80 -0.30
N VAL A 330 -23.61 9.06 -1.21
CA VAL A 330 -22.18 9.16 -0.89
C VAL A 330 -21.74 10.61 -0.97
N VAL A 331 -21.01 11.08 0.06
CA VAL A 331 -20.46 12.43 0.10
C VAL A 331 -18.98 12.36 0.43
N VAL A 332 -18.15 12.93 -0.43
CA VAL A 332 -16.70 13.03 -0.20
C VAL A 332 -16.40 14.25 0.67
N ARG A 333 -15.62 14.06 1.73
CA ARG A 333 -15.32 15.11 2.70
C ARG A 333 -13.83 15.20 3.03
N ALA A 334 -13.26 16.38 2.89
CA ALA A 334 -11.93 16.71 3.40
C ALA A 334 -12.05 17.26 4.83
N LEU A 335 -11.48 16.52 5.78
CA LEU A 335 -11.37 16.90 7.19
C LEU A 335 -10.00 17.53 7.43
N ILE A 336 -9.93 18.85 7.48
CA ILE A 336 -8.70 19.59 7.78
C ILE A 336 -8.43 19.50 9.28
N TYR A 337 -7.28 18.98 9.67
CA TYR A 337 -6.94 18.75 11.08
C TYR A 337 -5.68 19.48 11.54
N ASP A 338 -4.87 20.02 10.63
CA ASP A 338 -3.74 20.90 10.97
C ASP A 338 -3.44 21.88 9.83
N VAL A 339 -2.68 22.94 10.11
CA VAL A 339 -2.28 23.98 9.16
C VAL A 339 -0.80 24.30 9.33
N LEU A 340 -0.06 24.30 8.22
CA LEU A 340 1.37 24.57 8.21
C LEU A 340 1.64 26.04 7.87
N CYS A 341 0.87 26.59 6.93
CA CYS A 341 1.00 27.97 6.48
C CYS A 341 -0.37 28.57 6.16
N TYR A 342 -0.57 29.85 6.50
CA TYR A 342 -1.79 30.62 6.25
C TYR A 342 -1.44 31.99 5.64
N GLU A 343 -1.93 32.29 4.43
CA GLU A 343 -1.63 33.53 3.68
C GLU A 343 -0.14 33.95 3.68
N ASN A 344 0.77 33.02 3.36
CA ASN A 344 2.24 33.16 3.42
C ASN A 344 2.88 33.19 4.82
N GLU A 345 2.10 33.27 5.89
CA GLU A 345 2.63 33.15 7.25
C GLU A 345 2.87 31.68 7.57
N ASN A 346 4.12 31.31 7.86
CA ASN A 346 4.43 29.99 8.38
C ASN A 346 3.97 29.91 9.85
N VAL A 347 3.00 29.04 10.13
CA VAL A 347 2.37 28.91 11.45
C VAL A 347 2.76 27.61 12.16
N MET A 348 3.76 26.89 11.63
CA MET A 348 4.18 25.61 12.21
C MET A 348 4.71 25.75 13.63
N GLU A 349 5.36 26.87 13.97
CA GLU A 349 5.90 27.12 15.31
C GLU A 349 4.83 27.47 16.35
N LYS A 350 3.60 27.79 15.93
CA LYS A 350 2.46 28.04 16.84
C LYS A 350 2.01 26.77 17.53
N ASP A 351 1.32 26.89 18.66
CA ASP A 351 0.75 25.73 19.34
C ASP A 351 -0.45 25.14 18.58
N LEU A 352 -0.96 23.98 19.01
CA LEU A 352 -2.07 23.31 18.35
C LEU A 352 -3.35 24.17 18.37
N TYR A 353 -3.65 24.87 19.47
CA TYR A 353 -4.88 25.66 19.59
C TYR A 353 -4.89 26.80 18.59
N GLU A 354 -3.79 27.54 18.49
CA GLU A 354 -3.64 28.62 17.52
C GLU A 354 -3.82 28.11 16.08
N ARG A 355 -3.21 26.96 15.75
CA ARG A 355 -3.36 26.33 14.43
C ARG A 355 -4.80 25.87 14.17
N LEU A 356 -5.47 25.27 15.15
CA LEU A 356 -6.88 24.86 15.04
C LEU A 356 -7.82 26.06 14.90
N ASN A 357 -7.56 27.15 15.61
CA ASN A 357 -8.34 28.39 15.51
C ASN A 357 -8.20 29.04 14.13
N ILE A 358 -7.01 29.02 13.53
CA ILE A 358 -6.82 29.45 12.13
C ILE A 358 -7.72 28.64 11.19
N ILE A 359 -7.75 27.31 11.33
CA ILE A 359 -8.59 26.45 10.48
C ILE A 359 -10.07 26.80 10.68
N LYS A 360 -10.53 26.85 11.93
CA LYS A 360 -11.93 27.07 12.27
C LYS A 360 -12.41 28.46 11.84
N ASP A 361 -11.73 29.50 12.30
CA ASP A 361 -12.22 30.88 12.25
C ASP A 361 -11.80 31.58 10.97
N LYS A 362 -10.62 31.27 10.41
CA LYS A 362 -10.12 31.94 9.21
C LYS A 362 -10.38 31.17 7.91
N ILE A 363 -10.45 29.83 7.95
CA ILE A 363 -10.67 29.01 6.74
C ILE A 363 -12.13 28.56 6.62
N ILE A 364 -12.67 27.89 7.64
CA ILE A 364 -14.00 27.25 7.58
C ILE A 364 -15.15 28.24 7.80
N LEU A 365 -15.02 29.16 8.76
CA LEU A 365 -16.06 30.15 9.07
C LEU A 365 -16.32 31.07 7.88
N ASN A 366 -15.29 31.60 7.23
CA ASN A 366 -15.42 32.45 6.04
C ASN A 366 -16.21 31.78 4.92
N ARG A 367 -15.91 30.50 4.63
CA ARG A 367 -16.69 29.68 3.69
C ARG A 367 -18.14 29.53 4.14
N SER A 368 -18.37 29.25 5.42
CA SER A 368 -19.72 29.04 5.97
C SER A 368 -20.57 30.31 5.89
N VAL A 369 -20.00 31.48 6.17
CA VAL A 369 -20.67 32.79 6.09
C VAL A 369 -21.06 33.10 4.64
N LEU A 370 -20.13 32.94 3.70
CA LEU A 370 -20.39 33.22 2.28
C LEU A 370 -21.39 32.24 1.66
N ALA A 371 -21.36 30.97 2.05
CA ALA A 371 -22.34 29.99 1.62
C ALA A 371 -23.76 30.34 2.10
N LYS A 372 -23.91 30.78 3.36
CA LYS A 372 -25.20 31.23 3.92
C LYS A 372 -25.73 32.50 3.24
N LYS A 373 -24.84 33.41 2.86
CA LYS A 373 -25.19 34.62 2.09
C LYS A 373 -25.49 34.35 0.61
N GLY A 374 -25.33 33.11 0.13
CA GLY A 374 -25.60 32.73 -1.25
C GLY A 374 -24.50 33.07 -2.26
N HIS A 375 -23.33 33.53 -1.81
CA HIS A 375 -22.21 33.89 -2.70
C HIS A 375 -21.57 32.68 -3.38
N PHE A 376 -21.67 31.50 -2.78
CA PHE A 376 -21.39 30.24 -3.47
C PHE A 376 -22.23 29.11 -2.88
N ASN A 377 -22.49 28.08 -3.68
CA ASN A 377 -23.25 26.93 -3.23
C ASN A 377 -22.32 25.78 -2.88
N SER A 378 -22.07 25.59 -1.58
CA SER A 378 -21.28 24.44 -1.11
C SER A 378 -21.90 23.11 -1.52
N SER A 379 -23.21 23.04 -1.83
CA SER A 379 -23.89 21.82 -2.29
C SER A 379 -23.47 21.33 -3.65
N LYS A 380 -22.98 22.24 -4.50
CA LYS A 380 -22.46 21.94 -5.84
C LYS A 380 -20.98 21.55 -5.81
N GLU A 381 -20.28 21.76 -4.70
CA GLU A 381 -18.90 21.29 -4.53
C GLU A 381 -18.91 19.78 -4.33
N HIS A 382 -18.18 19.06 -5.19
CA HIS A 382 -18.05 17.60 -5.09
C HIS A 382 -17.29 17.15 -3.84
N ILE A 383 -16.46 18.02 -3.27
CA ILE A 383 -15.72 17.79 -2.03
C ILE A 383 -16.21 18.77 -0.98
N ARG A 384 -16.73 18.24 0.13
CA ARG A 384 -17.11 19.06 1.29
C ARG A 384 -15.91 19.25 2.21
N VAL A 385 -15.68 20.47 2.67
CA VAL A 385 -14.56 20.76 3.55
C VAL A 385 -15.08 21.06 4.95
N ARG A 386 -14.48 20.46 5.97
CA ARG A 386 -14.76 20.71 7.39
C ARG A 386 -13.47 20.74 8.18
N ALA A 387 -13.47 21.49 9.28
CA ALA A 387 -12.47 21.30 10.34
C ALA A 387 -12.75 19.96 11.02
N LYS A 388 -11.70 19.18 11.27
CA LYS A 388 -11.76 17.99 12.11
C LYS A 388 -11.90 18.44 13.56
N GLN A 389 -12.83 17.84 14.29
CA GLN A 389 -13.07 18.21 15.68
C GLN A 389 -12.06 17.52 16.60
N PHE A 390 -11.50 18.28 17.53
CA PHE A 390 -10.67 17.80 18.60
C PHE A 390 -11.40 17.98 19.94
N PHE A 391 -11.13 17.07 20.86
CA PHE A 391 -11.76 16.97 22.17
C PHE A 391 -10.69 16.97 23.27
N HIS A 392 -11.08 17.34 24.48
CA HIS A 392 -10.22 17.19 25.64
C HIS A 392 -10.08 15.72 26.03
N LEU A 393 -8.99 15.36 26.71
CA LEU A 393 -8.73 13.97 27.11
C LEU A 393 -9.87 13.36 27.95
N ASN A 394 -10.51 14.14 28.83
CA ASN A 394 -11.64 13.66 29.63
C ASN A 394 -12.86 13.24 28.79
N GLN A 395 -12.96 13.69 27.54
CA GLN A 395 -14.05 13.32 26.62
C GLN A 395 -13.72 12.07 25.78
N THR A 396 -12.58 11.41 26.01
CA THR A 396 -12.16 10.24 25.21
C THR A 396 -13.19 9.12 25.24
N GLU A 397 -13.84 8.89 26.39
CA GLU A 397 -14.87 7.86 26.51
C GLU A 397 -16.12 8.18 25.68
N THR A 398 -16.63 9.40 25.77
CA THR A 398 -17.75 9.88 24.94
C THR A 398 -17.39 9.86 23.45
N LEU A 399 -16.15 10.22 23.10
CA LEU A 399 -15.67 10.17 21.73
C LEU A 399 -15.74 8.74 21.17
N LEU A 400 -15.27 7.74 21.92
CA LEU A 400 -15.27 6.34 21.52
C LEU A 400 -16.67 5.73 21.48
N LYS A 401 -17.50 5.98 22.51
CA LYS A 401 -18.76 5.26 22.71
C LYS A 401 -19.97 5.91 22.04
N GLU A 402 -19.94 7.24 21.83
CA GLU A 402 -21.09 7.98 21.31
C GLU A 402 -20.78 8.65 19.97
N PHE A 403 -19.68 9.40 19.89
CA PHE A 403 -19.38 10.20 18.70
C PHE A 403 -18.93 9.34 17.51
N MET A 404 -17.93 8.47 17.69
CA MET A 404 -17.39 7.63 16.62
C MET A 404 -18.44 6.71 15.98
N PRO A 405 -19.32 6.01 16.75
CA PRO A 405 -20.39 5.20 16.18
C PRO A 405 -21.46 6.00 15.42
N ALA A 406 -21.61 7.30 15.72
CA ALA A 406 -22.56 8.17 15.04
C ALA A 406 -22.02 8.77 13.72
N LEU A 407 -20.74 8.55 13.39
CA LEU A 407 -20.14 9.02 12.14
C LEU A 407 -20.64 8.22 10.93
N CYS A 408 -20.69 8.89 9.78
CA CYS A 408 -21.11 8.29 8.51
C CYS A 408 -19.94 7.70 7.70
N HIS A 409 -18.74 7.70 8.26
CA HIS A 409 -17.54 7.12 7.69
C HIS A 409 -16.86 6.21 8.72
N GLU A 410 -16.06 5.27 8.24
CA GLU A 410 -15.36 4.31 9.09
C GLU A 410 -14.23 4.98 9.90
N THR A 411 -13.99 4.44 11.09
CA THR A 411 -12.94 4.89 12.01
C THR A 411 -12.22 3.68 12.57
N ASP A 412 -10.90 3.77 12.73
CA ASP A 412 -10.05 2.64 13.14
C ASP A 412 -9.23 2.93 14.41
N GLY A 413 -9.55 4.01 15.14
CA GLY A 413 -8.90 4.32 16.40
C GLY A 413 -8.96 5.79 16.80
N LEU A 414 -7.94 6.22 17.56
CA LEU A 414 -7.80 7.57 18.10
C LEU A 414 -6.43 8.16 17.75
N ILE A 415 -6.38 9.49 17.64
CA ILE A 415 -5.16 10.28 17.53
C ILE A 415 -5.08 11.21 18.74
N PHE A 416 -3.96 11.17 19.44
CA PHE A 416 -3.62 12.08 20.52
C PHE A 416 -2.57 13.07 20.02
N GLN A 417 -2.94 14.35 20.01
CA GLN A 417 -2.11 15.44 19.55
C GLN A 417 -1.69 16.32 20.74
N PRO A 418 -0.39 16.54 20.99
CA PRO A 418 0.07 17.42 22.05
C PRO A 418 -0.30 18.88 21.75
N ILE A 419 -0.75 19.60 22.78
CA ILE A 419 -1.25 20.98 22.63
C ILE A 419 -0.08 21.94 22.37
N ASN A 420 0.91 21.94 23.26
CA ASN A 420 2.01 22.92 23.26
C ASN A 420 3.11 22.58 22.24
N CYS A 421 2.86 21.63 21.34
CA CYS A 421 3.85 21.19 20.37
C CYS A 421 3.65 21.91 19.04
N LYS A 422 4.75 22.45 18.51
CA LYS A 422 4.84 22.89 17.13
C LYS A 422 4.56 21.74 16.15
N TYR A 423 4.21 22.09 14.91
CA TYR A 423 4.09 21.10 13.84
C TYR A 423 5.46 20.52 13.49
N ILE A 424 5.58 19.20 13.54
CA ILE A 424 6.81 18.47 13.20
C ILE A 424 6.64 17.80 11.84
N LEU A 425 7.55 18.10 10.92
CA LEU A 425 7.61 17.45 9.60
C LEU A 425 8.11 16.00 9.75
N GLY A 426 7.53 15.07 9.01
CA GLY A 426 7.93 13.66 9.07
C GLY A 426 7.57 13.00 10.39
N LYS A 427 8.39 12.09 10.90
CA LYS A 427 8.05 11.31 12.12
C LYS A 427 7.97 12.23 13.36
N CYS A 428 6.85 12.15 14.09
CA CYS A 428 6.67 12.84 15.36
C CYS A 428 6.39 11.85 16.49
N ASP A 429 7.35 11.68 17.40
CA ASP A 429 7.23 10.74 18.52
C ASP A 429 6.23 11.22 19.61
N LYS A 430 5.76 12.47 19.52
CA LYS A 430 4.75 13.01 20.43
C LYS A 430 3.33 12.83 19.93
N VAL A 431 3.10 12.70 18.62
CA VAL A 431 1.75 12.46 18.09
C VAL A 431 1.47 10.97 18.14
N LEU A 432 0.51 10.57 18.97
CA LEU A 432 0.24 9.17 19.25
C LEU A 432 -0.99 8.71 18.50
N LYS A 433 -0.94 7.52 17.92
CA LYS A 433 -2.10 6.82 17.37
C LYS A 433 -2.37 5.57 18.18
N TRP A 434 -3.60 5.44 18.64
CA TRP A 434 -4.12 4.21 19.21
C TRP A 434 -5.07 3.58 18.19
N LYS A 435 -4.96 2.27 18.00
CA LYS A 435 -5.88 1.48 17.19
C LYS A 435 -6.50 0.41 18.07
N SER A 436 -7.78 0.11 17.85
CA SER A 436 -8.36 -1.06 18.50
C SER A 436 -7.64 -2.32 18.03
N LEU A 437 -7.44 -3.26 18.94
CA LEU A 437 -6.62 -4.44 18.67
C LEU A 437 -7.18 -5.30 17.53
N GLU A 438 -8.50 -5.29 17.38
CA GLU A 438 -9.23 -6.00 16.33
C GLU A 438 -8.91 -5.47 14.92
N GLN A 439 -8.47 -4.21 14.83
CA GLN A 439 -8.11 -3.52 13.59
C GLN A 439 -6.61 -3.64 13.24
N ASN A 440 -5.82 -4.29 14.10
CA ASN A 440 -4.41 -4.60 13.79
C ASN A 440 -4.36 -5.84 12.90
N THR A 441 -4.03 -5.62 11.63
CA THR A 441 -3.91 -6.69 10.64
C THR A 441 -2.47 -6.83 10.15
N ILE A 442 -2.09 -8.05 9.80
CA ILE A 442 -0.82 -8.36 9.13
C ILE A 442 -1.14 -9.14 7.86
N ASP A 443 -0.50 -8.76 6.76
CA ASP A 443 -0.56 -9.54 5.52
C ASP A 443 0.52 -10.62 5.55
N PHE A 444 0.10 -11.88 5.59
CA PHE A 444 0.97 -13.05 5.60
C PHE A 444 0.92 -13.79 4.27
N LYS A 445 2.00 -14.51 3.93
CA LYS A 445 1.94 -15.60 2.95
C LYS A 445 1.47 -16.85 3.68
N LEU A 446 0.40 -17.45 3.17
CA LEU A 446 -0.12 -18.71 3.68
C LEU A 446 0.58 -19.87 2.97
N VAL A 447 1.17 -20.78 3.73
CA VAL A 447 1.83 -21.98 3.20
C VAL A 447 1.27 -23.20 3.91
N ILE A 448 0.62 -24.09 3.16
CA ILE A 448 0.08 -25.36 3.67
C ILE A 448 1.06 -26.46 3.32
N GLU A 449 1.62 -27.08 4.36
CA GLU A 449 2.61 -28.15 4.24
C GLU A 449 2.27 -29.30 5.18
N ILE A 450 2.64 -30.51 4.77
CA ILE A 450 2.58 -31.71 5.59
C ILE A 450 3.88 -31.76 6.40
N ASP A 451 3.76 -31.61 7.72
CA ASP A 451 4.91 -31.66 8.62
C ASP A 451 5.30 -33.15 8.79
N LYS A 452 6.29 -33.60 8.01
CA LYS A 452 6.83 -34.95 8.10
C LYS A 452 7.75 -35.01 9.33
N GLN A 453 7.22 -35.37 10.49
CA GLN A 453 8.08 -35.68 11.64
C GLN A 453 8.76 -37.05 11.45
N THR A 454 9.98 -37.18 11.97
CA THR A 454 10.78 -38.42 11.98
C THR A 454 10.02 -39.59 12.61
N ALA A 455 10.39 -40.80 12.16
CA ALA A 455 9.76 -42.11 12.40
C ALA A 455 8.86 -42.23 13.66
N GLY A 456 7.58 -42.53 13.43
CA GLY A 456 6.65 -43.03 14.47
C GLY A 456 5.49 -42.10 14.86
N LYS A 457 5.40 -40.87 14.34
CA LYS A 457 4.25 -39.96 14.55
C LYS A 457 3.47 -39.71 13.26
N ILE A 458 2.15 -39.57 13.39
CA ILE A 458 1.22 -39.26 12.29
C ILE A 458 1.60 -37.91 11.68
N SER A 459 1.74 -37.85 10.36
CA SER A 459 2.01 -36.62 9.62
C SER A 459 0.85 -35.64 9.75
N GLU A 460 1.11 -34.42 10.24
CA GLU A 460 0.08 -33.40 10.47
C GLU A 460 0.20 -32.29 9.42
N THR A 461 -0.89 -32.02 8.70
CA THR A 461 -0.96 -30.87 7.78
C THR A 461 -1.12 -29.59 8.60
N LYS A 462 -0.32 -28.56 8.30
CA LYS A 462 -0.39 -27.26 8.98
C LYS A 462 -0.44 -26.11 7.99
N ALA A 463 -1.27 -25.12 8.28
CA ALA A 463 -1.35 -23.88 7.53
C ALA A 463 -0.50 -22.80 8.19
N LYS A 464 0.74 -22.61 7.72
CA LYS A 464 1.77 -21.74 8.28
C LYS A 464 1.59 -20.30 7.77
N LEU A 465 1.73 -19.32 8.67
CA LEU A 465 1.73 -17.89 8.35
C LEU A 465 3.17 -17.36 8.33
N MET A 466 3.59 -16.80 7.19
CA MET A 466 4.96 -16.35 6.96
C MET A 466 5.01 -14.88 6.51
N CYS A 467 6.04 -14.16 6.92
CA CYS A 467 6.32 -12.78 6.50
C CYS A 467 7.47 -12.72 5.49
N GLY A 468 7.62 -11.58 4.82
CA GLY A 468 8.73 -11.37 3.90
C GLY A 468 10.05 -11.13 4.62
N GLY A 469 11.15 -11.62 4.03
CA GLY A 469 12.51 -11.46 4.57
C GLY A 469 12.88 -12.42 5.69
N THR A 470 12.05 -13.44 5.96
CA THR A 470 12.35 -14.49 6.93
C THR A 470 11.55 -15.76 6.64
N ASN A 471 12.13 -16.92 6.93
CA ASN A 471 11.40 -18.20 6.91
C ASN A 471 10.72 -18.51 8.25
N LYS A 472 10.70 -17.55 9.18
CA LYS A 472 10.05 -17.68 10.49
C LYS A 472 8.54 -17.84 10.34
N ILE A 473 8.00 -18.81 11.06
CA ILE A 473 6.56 -19.03 11.19
C ILE A 473 6.04 -18.12 12.31
N TYR A 474 5.03 -17.30 11.99
CA TYR A 474 4.42 -16.35 12.92
C TYR A 474 3.14 -16.87 13.58
N GLY A 475 2.65 -18.00 13.10
CA GLY A 475 1.51 -18.69 13.66
C GLY A 475 0.86 -19.60 12.62
N TYR A 476 -0.32 -20.10 12.98
CA TYR A 476 -1.06 -21.05 12.17
C TYR A 476 -2.50 -20.60 12.02
N LEU A 477 -3.13 -20.99 10.90
CA LEU A 477 -4.57 -20.93 10.72
C LEU A 477 -5.21 -22.31 10.90
N PRO A 478 -6.45 -22.38 11.43
CA PRO A 478 -7.24 -23.60 11.39
C PRO A 478 -7.44 -24.07 9.95
N LEU A 479 -7.26 -25.36 9.69
CA LEU A 479 -7.50 -25.92 8.38
C LEU A 479 -9.00 -26.02 8.10
N THR A 480 -9.48 -25.18 7.20
CA THR A 480 -10.85 -25.24 6.66
C THR A 480 -10.79 -25.40 5.13
N PRO A 481 -11.87 -25.87 4.47
CA PRO A 481 -11.92 -25.96 3.00
C PRO A 481 -11.62 -24.63 2.30
N GLU A 482 -11.92 -23.50 2.95
CA GLU A 482 -11.60 -22.17 2.45
C GLU A 482 -10.10 -21.88 2.53
N VAL A 483 -9.46 -22.18 3.67
CA VAL A 483 -8.02 -21.99 3.87
C VAL A 483 -7.21 -22.82 2.87
N TYR A 484 -7.64 -24.05 2.54
CA TYR A 484 -6.98 -24.88 1.51
C TYR A 484 -6.89 -24.20 0.14
N LYS A 485 -7.91 -23.43 -0.25
CA LYS A 485 -7.93 -22.68 -1.53
C LYS A 485 -6.98 -21.48 -1.54
N LEU A 486 -6.53 -21.06 -0.37
CA LEU A 486 -5.66 -19.91 -0.16
C LEU A 486 -4.17 -20.29 -0.06
N ASN A 487 -3.81 -21.57 -0.28
CA ASN A 487 -2.42 -22.00 -0.24
C ASN A 487 -1.55 -21.20 -1.22
N ASN A 488 -0.38 -20.76 -0.76
CA ASN A 488 0.57 -19.89 -1.46
C ASN A 488 0.07 -18.48 -1.80
N LYS A 489 -1.08 -18.05 -1.26
CA LYS A 489 -1.60 -16.70 -1.46
C LYS A 489 -1.21 -15.76 -0.32
N ILE A 490 -1.31 -14.45 -0.60
CA ILE A 490 -1.18 -13.41 0.43
C ILE A 490 -2.56 -13.16 1.03
N ILE A 491 -2.63 -13.23 2.36
CA ILE A 491 -3.86 -13.10 3.11
C ILE A 491 -3.69 -12.08 4.23
N GLU A 492 -4.74 -11.31 4.50
CA GLU A 492 -4.80 -10.40 5.63
C GLU A 492 -5.40 -11.12 6.84
N CYS A 493 -4.71 -11.08 7.98
CA CYS A 493 -5.14 -11.71 9.22
C CYS A 493 -5.13 -10.71 10.37
N ASN A 494 -6.05 -10.85 11.32
CA ASN A 494 -5.97 -10.22 12.64
C ASN A 494 -5.83 -11.28 13.74
N TYR A 495 -5.48 -10.84 14.95
CA TYR A 495 -5.29 -11.74 16.09
C TYR A 495 -6.55 -11.79 16.96
N ASP A 496 -7.10 -12.99 17.17
CA ASP A 496 -8.21 -13.23 18.10
C ASP A 496 -7.64 -13.45 19.50
N PHE A 497 -7.83 -12.46 20.38
CA PHE A 497 -7.31 -12.49 21.75
C PHE A 497 -8.06 -13.48 22.66
N VAL A 498 -9.30 -13.84 22.33
CA VAL A 498 -10.09 -14.79 23.11
C VAL A 498 -9.60 -16.21 22.81
N LYS A 499 -9.46 -16.54 21.53
CA LYS A 499 -8.98 -17.85 21.06
C LYS A 499 -7.46 -17.97 21.04
N LYS A 500 -6.74 -16.86 21.24
CA LYS A 500 -5.28 -16.75 21.17
C LYS A 500 -4.69 -17.28 19.85
N GLN A 501 -5.36 -17.00 18.73
CA GLN A 501 -4.95 -17.48 17.40
C GLN A 501 -5.14 -16.42 16.33
N TRP A 502 -4.45 -16.59 15.20
CA TRP A 502 -4.70 -15.77 14.02
C TRP A 502 -6.04 -16.13 13.38
N LYS A 503 -6.72 -15.11 12.86
CA LYS A 503 -7.99 -15.22 12.16
C LYS A 503 -7.83 -14.61 10.77
N PHE A 504 -8.22 -15.38 9.76
CA PHE A 504 -8.30 -14.91 8.38
C PHE A 504 -9.37 -13.83 8.23
N LEU A 505 -9.03 -12.73 7.54
CA LEU A 505 -9.99 -11.69 7.17
C LEU A 505 -10.33 -11.73 5.69
N ARG A 506 -9.31 -11.64 4.82
CA ARG A 506 -9.51 -11.63 3.36
C ARG A 506 -8.25 -11.99 2.58
N GLU A 507 -8.43 -12.38 1.32
CA GLU A 507 -7.34 -12.52 0.36
C GLU A 507 -6.87 -11.14 -0.13
N ARG A 508 -5.56 -10.92 -0.18
CA ARG A 508 -4.94 -9.68 -0.67
C ARG A 508 -4.46 -9.84 -2.10
N THR A 509 -5.40 -9.88 -3.04
CA THR A 509 -5.10 -9.97 -4.48
C THR A 509 -4.36 -8.74 -5.02
N ASP A 510 -4.41 -7.62 -4.29
CA ASP A 510 -3.69 -6.38 -4.58
C ASP A 510 -2.21 -6.44 -4.15
N LYS A 511 -1.80 -7.43 -3.35
CA LYS A 511 -0.44 -7.55 -2.81
C LYS A 511 0.32 -8.73 -3.39
N LEU A 512 1.55 -8.44 -3.82
CA LEU A 512 2.48 -9.44 -4.37
C LEU A 512 3.35 -10.09 -3.30
N LEU A 513 3.59 -9.39 -2.21
CA LEU A 513 4.44 -9.83 -1.11
C LEU A 513 3.68 -9.63 0.20
N PRO A 514 3.89 -10.51 1.20
CA PRO A 514 3.41 -10.28 2.56
C PRO A 514 4.12 -9.06 3.16
N ASN A 515 3.66 -8.62 4.33
CA ASN A 515 4.40 -7.61 5.08
C ASN A 515 5.80 -8.12 5.41
N TYR A 516 6.77 -7.20 5.36
CA TYR A 516 8.15 -7.50 5.75
C TYR A 516 8.24 -7.71 7.26
N VAL A 517 9.24 -8.50 7.71
CA VAL A 517 9.45 -8.87 9.11
C VAL A 517 9.39 -7.68 10.07
N SER A 518 10.02 -6.55 9.75
CA SER A 518 10.02 -5.37 10.64
C SER A 518 8.62 -4.79 10.87
N THR A 519 7.76 -4.78 9.86
CA THR A 519 6.37 -4.31 9.98
C THR A 519 5.56 -5.29 10.83
N ALA A 520 5.70 -6.59 10.57
CA ALA A 520 4.99 -7.62 11.31
C ALA A 520 5.38 -7.64 12.79
N GLU A 521 6.68 -7.54 13.09
CA GLU A 521 7.18 -7.50 14.48
C GLU A 521 6.68 -6.28 15.25
N ASN A 522 6.57 -5.11 14.59
CA ASN A 522 6.00 -3.93 15.24
C ASN A 522 4.54 -4.14 15.63
N ILE A 523 3.75 -4.79 14.77
CA ILE A 523 2.34 -5.08 15.04
C ILE A 523 2.22 -6.17 16.11
N ILE A 524 3.08 -7.20 16.07
CA ILE A 524 3.13 -8.26 17.08
C ILE A 524 3.50 -7.71 18.45
N LYS A 525 4.47 -6.79 18.54
CA LYS A 525 4.78 -6.11 19.82
C LYS A 525 3.55 -5.39 20.39
N SER A 526 2.74 -4.76 19.53
CA SER A 526 1.47 -4.15 19.94
C SER A 526 0.42 -5.18 20.37
N ILE A 527 0.43 -6.39 19.79
CA ILE A 527 -0.44 -7.52 20.18
C ILE A 527 0.01 -8.15 21.50
N GLU A 528 1.32 -8.31 21.74
CA GLU A 528 1.89 -8.92 22.95
C GLU A 528 1.70 -8.06 24.19
N LYS A 529 1.82 -6.73 24.05
CA LYS A 529 1.62 -5.75 25.14
C LYS A 529 0.50 -4.78 24.77
N PRO A 530 -0.75 -5.25 24.65
CA PRO A 530 -1.83 -4.44 24.15
C PRO A 530 -2.19 -3.33 25.14
N ILE A 531 -2.39 -2.12 24.61
CA ILE A 531 -3.14 -1.07 25.30
C ILE A 531 -4.60 -1.26 24.89
N THR A 532 -5.36 -1.99 25.69
CA THR A 532 -6.79 -2.20 25.43
C THR A 532 -7.57 -0.90 25.59
N GLU A 533 -8.77 -0.82 25.00
CA GLU A 533 -9.67 0.31 25.21
C GLU A 533 -9.95 0.55 26.70
N LYS A 534 -10.19 -0.53 27.45
CA LYS A 534 -10.41 -0.46 28.91
C LYS A 534 -9.21 0.15 29.64
N MET A 535 -7.99 -0.30 29.34
CA MET A 535 -6.77 0.24 29.94
C MET A 535 -6.56 1.71 29.56
N LEU A 536 -6.83 2.05 28.30
CA LEU A 536 -6.73 3.41 27.79
C LEU A 536 -7.65 4.35 28.59
N LEU A 537 -8.93 3.99 28.71
CA LEU A 537 -9.94 4.77 29.42
C LEU A 537 -9.64 4.87 30.93
N GLN A 538 -9.26 3.77 31.58
CA GLN A 538 -8.89 3.76 33.00
C GLN A 538 -7.74 4.72 33.30
N TYR A 539 -6.72 4.73 32.44
CA TYR A 539 -5.59 5.62 32.62
C TYR A 539 -5.94 7.08 32.36
N ILE A 540 -6.70 7.38 31.31
CA ILE A 540 -7.17 8.74 31.04
C ILE A 540 -8.00 9.26 32.22
N HIS A 541 -8.89 8.43 32.77
CA HIS A 541 -9.68 8.77 33.95
C HIS A 541 -8.80 9.08 35.18
N TYR A 542 -7.78 8.25 35.43
CA TYR A 542 -6.79 8.51 36.47
C TYR A 542 -6.08 9.86 36.26
N LEU A 543 -5.67 10.17 35.02
CA LEU A 543 -5.00 11.44 34.70
C LEU A 543 -5.88 12.66 34.92
N THR A 544 -7.16 12.57 34.58
CA THR A 544 -8.08 13.70 34.74
C THR A 544 -8.36 13.96 36.22
N GLN A 545 -8.44 12.91 37.05
CA GLN A 545 -8.59 13.04 38.50
C GLN A 545 -7.34 13.62 39.18
N GLU A 546 -6.14 13.17 38.80
CA GLU A 546 -4.89 13.69 39.37
C GLU A 546 -4.65 15.15 39.00
N LYS A 547 -5.02 15.56 37.77
CA LYS A 547 -4.95 16.97 37.36
C LYS A 547 -5.97 17.84 38.10
N SER A 548 -7.19 17.35 38.35
CA SER A 548 -8.19 18.09 39.14
C SER A 548 -7.79 18.27 40.60
N LYS A 549 -7.05 17.33 41.19
CA LYS A 549 -6.51 17.48 42.57
C LYS A 549 -5.39 18.51 42.69
N LYS A 550 -4.69 18.82 41.59
CA LYS A 550 -3.57 19.77 41.54
C LYS A 550 -3.98 21.20 41.15
N HIS A 551 -5.24 21.42 40.77
CA HIS A 551 -5.76 22.75 40.43
C HIS A 551 -6.41 23.41 41.64
N ASN A 552 -5.90 24.60 42.01
CA ASN A 552 -6.48 25.48 43.01
C ASN A 552 -7.82 26.05 42.45
N PRO A 553 -8.89 26.22 43.24
CA PRO A 553 -10.24 26.51 42.72
C PRO A 553 -10.45 27.83 41.95
N ASP A 554 -9.44 28.71 41.90
CA ASP A 554 -9.59 30.10 41.40
C ASP A 554 -9.29 30.30 39.90
N GLN A 555 -8.93 29.26 39.14
CA GLN A 555 -8.77 29.37 37.68
C GLN A 555 -9.99 28.81 36.94
N LYS A 556 -10.99 29.69 36.71
CA LYS A 556 -12.12 29.41 35.81
C LYS A 556 -11.70 29.59 34.35
N ASP A 557 -11.10 28.57 33.74
CA ASP A 557 -11.06 28.48 32.27
C ASP A 557 -12.38 27.88 31.76
N THR A 558 -13.33 28.76 31.51
CA THR A 558 -14.61 28.42 30.90
C THR A 558 -14.47 28.53 29.39
N VAL A 559 -14.34 27.39 28.68
CA VAL A 559 -14.72 27.32 27.27
C VAL A 559 -15.77 26.22 27.11
N ILE A 560 -17.02 26.65 27.11
CA ILE A 560 -18.19 25.84 26.75
C ILE A 560 -18.13 25.62 25.24
N ILE A 561 -17.85 24.41 24.79
CA ILE A 561 -18.22 23.97 23.44
C ILE A 561 -19.66 23.46 23.56
N ASP A 562 -20.59 24.32 23.19
CA ASP A 562 -22.02 24.09 23.24
C ASP A 562 -22.42 22.88 22.38
N THR A 563 -22.71 21.77 23.04
CA THR A 563 -23.46 20.64 22.49
C THR A 563 -24.90 20.73 22.99
N LYS A 564 -25.73 21.62 22.42
CA LYS A 564 -27.19 21.40 22.36
C LYS A 564 -27.93 22.32 21.37
N LYS A 565 -28.84 21.66 20.64
CA LYS A 565 -29.99 22.16 19.86
C LYS A 565 -29.73 22.81 18.48
N ARG A 566 -29.90 21.99 17.44
CA ARG A 566 -30.75 22.35 16.29
C ARG A 566 -31.71 21.21 15.96
N LYS A 567 -32.89 21.27 16.57
CA LYS A 567 -34.15 20.81 15.94
C LYS A 567 -34.82 22.07 15.42
N SER A 568 -34.78 22.25 14.10
CA SER A 568 -35.69 23.00 13.22
C SER A 568 -34.96 23.20 11.89
#